data_AF-A0AAD5RD21-F1
#
_entry.id   AF-A0AAD5RD21-F1
#
_cell.length_a   1.000
_cell.length_b   1.000
_cell.length_c   1.000
_cell.angle_alpha   90.00
_cell.angle_beta   90.00
_cell.angle_gamma   90.00
#
_symmetry.space_group_name_H-M   'P 1'
#
loop_
_entity.id
_entity.type
_entity.pdbx_description
1 polymer ?
#
loop_
_entity_poly.entity_id
_entity_poly.type
_entity_poly.pdbx_seq_one_letter_code
_entity_poly.pdbx_strand_id
1 'polypeptide(L)'
;MRLFVDRKTFDDHFPRGQWNDNWDFRSPEYLINSKKYAEASEEERKRMEEETKAKATRNIILIRHGQYFMDTERKNLTPLGREQAALVGSV
;
A
#
# COMPACT_ATOMS: atom_id res chain seq x y z
N MET A 1 -19.29 16.93 39.16
CA MET A 1 -19.58 17.09 37.73
C MET A 1 -18.38 16.57 36.94
N ARG A 2 -18.41 15.31 36.46
CA ARG A 2 -17.36 14.76 35.58
C ARG A 2 -17.71 15.18 34.16
N LEU A 3 -16.85 15.96 33.53
CA LEU A 3 -16.92 16.23 32.10
C LEU A 3 -16.61 14.91 31.39
N PHE A 4 -17.63 14.30 30.79
CA PHE A 4 -17.40 13.24 29.80
C PHE A 4 -16.71 13.89 28.61
N VAL A 5 -15.40 13.69 28.49
CA VAL A 5 -14.69 14.02 27.27
C VAL A 5 -15.15 13.01 26.23
N ASP A 6 -15.88 13.48 25.23
CA ASP A 6 -16.31 12.68 24.10
C ASP A 6 -15.07 12.23 23.33
N ARG A 7 -14.65 10.99 23.59
CA ARG A 7 -13.39 10.45 23.07
C ARG A 7 -13.64 9.95 21.66
N LYS A 8 -13.41 10.83 20.69
CA LYS A 8 -13.46 10.51 19.27
C LYS A 8 -12.69 9.22 18.96
N THR A 9 -13.31 8.34 18.20
CA THR A 9 -12.71 7.09 17.75
C THR A 9 -11.65 7.36 16.67
N PHE A 10 -10.86 6.35 16.33
CA PHE A 10 -9.89 6.46 15.23
C PHE A 10 -10.58 6.83 13.90
N ASP A 11 -11.74 6.23 13.63
CA ASP A 11 -12.50 6.46 12.40
C ASP A 11 -13.10 7.89 12.35
N ASP A 12 -13.34 8.53 13.51
CA ASP A 12 -13.79 9.94 13.56
C ASP A 12 -12.69 10.95 13.22
N HIS A 13 -11.41 10.56 13.43
CA HIS A 13 -10.26 11.38 13.04
C HIS A 13 -9.84 11.11 11.59
N PHE A 14 -10.13 9.91 11.09
CA PHE A 14 -9.78 9.45 9.75
C PHE A 14 -11.01 8.87 9.05
N PRO A 15 -11.99 9.72 8.67
CA PRO A 15 -13.18 9.25 7.99
C PRO A 15 -12.76 8.55 6.68
N ARG A 16 -12.96 7.23 6.62
CA ARG A 16 -12.69 6.45 5.41
C ARG A 16 -13.80 6.77 4.40
N GLY A 17 -13.44 7.41 3.29
CA GLY A 17 -14.34 7.56 2.14
C GLY A 17 -14.64 6.20 1.49
N GLN A 18 -15.41 6.22 0.41
CA GLN A 18 -15.57 5.03 -0.43
C GLN A 18 -14.21 4.61 -0.99
N TRP A 19 -13.96 3.30 -1.02
CA TRP A 19 -12.75 2.75 -1.59
C TRP A 19 -12.71 3.00 -3.11
N ASN A 20 -11.55 3.43 -3.62
CA ASN A 20 -11.32 3.56 -5.06
C ASN A 20 -10.51 2.34 -5.53
N ASP A 21 -11.17 1.40 -6.21
CA ASP A 21 -10.53 0.19 -6.73
C ASP A 21 -9.41 0.47 -7.75
N ASN A 22 -9.43 1.63 -8.41
CA ASN A 22 -8.41 2.06 -9.37
C ASN A 22 -7.45 3.11 -8.78
N TRP A 23 -7.15 3.03 -7.47
CA TRP A 23 -6.31 4.00 -6.76
C TRP A 23 -4.88 4.13 -7.32
N ASP A 24 -4.37 3.10 -8.00
CA ASP A 24 -3.02 3.05 -8.58
C ASP A 24 -3.02 3.10 -10.12
N PHE A 25 -4.17 3.34 -10.74
CA PHE A 25 -4.36 3.35 -12.19
C PHE A 25 -4.03 2.02 -12.89
N ARG A 26 -4.19 0.89 -12.20
CA ARG A 26 -3.91 -0.46 -12.75
C ARG A 26 -5.14 -1.37 -12.86
N SER A 27 -6.34 -0.87 -12.64
CA SER A 27 -7.54 -1.67 -12.86
C SER A 27 -7.66 -2.07 -14.34
N PRO A 28 -7.90 -3.35 -14.65
CA PRO A 28 -7.91 -3.86 -16.03
C PRO A 28 -8.77 -3.04 -16.99
N GLU A 29 -9.96 -2.61 -16.54
CA GLU A 29 -10.91 -1.79 -17.30
C GLU A 29 -10.33 -0.47 -17.81
N TYR A 30 -9.36 0.10 -17.08
CA TYR A 30 -8.71 1.38 -17.42
C TYR A 30 -7.43 1.19 -18.24
N LEU A 31 -6.92 -0.05 -18.33
CA LEU A 31 -5.74 -0.40 -19.11
C LEU A 31 -6.08 -0.79 -20.55
N ILE A 32 -7.32 -1.22 -20.80
CA ILE A 32 -7.80 -1.61 -22.12
C ILE A 32 -8.18 -0.36 -22.94
N ASN A 33 -7.80 -0.33 -24.22
CA ASN A 33 -8.25 0.72 -25.12
C ASN A 33 -9.76 0.63 -25.37
N SER A 34 -10.51 1.64 -24.94
CA SER A 34 -11.98 1.65 -25.00
C SER A 34 -12.55 1.52 -26.42
N LYS A 35 -11.90 2.11 -27.44
CA LYS A 35 -12.35 1.99 -28.83
C LYS A 35 -12.19 0.55 -29.33
N LYS A 36 -11.02 -0.06 -29.10
CA LYS A 36 -10.76 -1.45 -29.48
C LYS A 36 -11.68 -2.43 -28.75
N TYR A 37 -11.94 -2.20 -27.47
CA TYR A 37 -12.84 -3.04 -26.69
C TYR A 37 -14.29 -2.97 -27.19
N ALA A 38 -14.77 -1.78 -27.56
CA ALA A 38 -16.12 -1.60 -28.09
C ALA A 38 -16.33 -2.35 -29.43
N GLU A 39 -15.32 -2.35 -30.30
CA GLU A 39 -15.35 -3.01 -31.62
C GLU A 39 -15.06 -4.51 -31.57
N ALA A 40 -14.53 -5.03 -30.45
CA ALA A 40 -14.15 -6.42 -30.28
C ALA A 40 -15.35 -7.35 -30.07
N SER A 41 -15.20 -8.60 -30.52
CA SER A 41 -16.12 -9.69 -30.22
C SER A 41 -16.10 -10.08 -28.73
N GLU A 42 -17.11 -10.82 -28.27
CA GLU A 42 -17.21 -11.31 -26.88
C GLU A 42 -15.95 -12.09 -26.44
N GLU A 43 -15.43 -12.94 -27.33
CA GLU A 43 -14.25 -13.78 -27.08
C GLU A 43 -12.97 -12.93 -26.97
N GLU A 44 -12.85 -11.91 -27.82
CA GLU A 44 -11.72 -10.99 -27.82
C GLU A 44 -11.73 -10.08 -26.59
N ARG A 45 -12.92 -9.64 -26.14
CA ARG A 45 -13.06 -8.87 -24.89
C ARG A 45 -12.58 -9.66 -23.68
N LYS A 46 -13.00 -10.92 -23.55
CA LYS A 46 -12.53 -11.82 -22.49
C LYS A 46 -11.00 -11.97 -22.52
N ARG A 47 -10.42 -12.14 -23.71
CA ARG A 47 -8.96 -12.20 -23.86
C ARG A 47 -8.27 -10.91 -23.41
N MET A 48 -8.78 -9.75 -23.81
CA MET A 48 -8.22 -8.44 -23.42
C MET A 48 -8.25 -8.23 -21.89
N GLU A 49 -9.32 -8.66 -21.23
CA GLU A 49 -9.46 -8.62 -19.77
C GLU A 49 -8.47 -9.56 -19.07
N GLU A 50 -8.34 -10.80 -19.57
CA GLU A 50 -7.38 -11.78 -19.03
C GLU A 50 -5.92 -11.35 -19.21
N GLU A 51 -5.59 -10.70 -20.33
CA GLU A 51 -4.25 -10.19 -20.61
C GLU A 51 -3.85 -9.02 -19.70
N THR A 52 -4.81 -8.17 -19.32
CA THR A 52 -4.57 -7.00 -18.46
C THR A 52 -4.67 -7.30 -16.97
N LYS A 53 -5.24 -8.45 -16.60
CA LYS A 53 -5.34 -8.89 -15.20
C LYS A 53 -3.96 -9.19 -14.60
N ALA A 54 -3.69 -8.64 -13.41
CA ALA A 54 -2.50 -8.97 -12.65
C ALA A 54 -2.46 -10.47 -12.30
N LYS A 55 -1.36 -11.14 -12.61
CA LYS A 55 -1.17 -12.60 -12.42
C LYS A 55 -0.42 -12.96 -11.14
N ALA A 56 0.10 -11.96 -10.42
CA ALA A 56 0.96 -12.17 -9.27
C ALA A 56 0.60 -11.20 -8.14
N THR A 57 0.71 -11.69 -6.91
CA THR A 57 0.57 -10.89 -5.70
C THR A 57 1.93 -10.30 -5.31
N ARG A 58 1.95 -9.01 -4.97
CA ARG A 58 3.13 -8.33 -4.44
C ARG A 58 3.05 -8.29 -2.92
N ASN A 59 3.94 -9.01 -2.24
CA ASN A 59 4.08 -8.91 -0.79
C ASN A 59 4.93 -7.69 -0.45
N ILE A 60 4.35 -6.71 0.24
CA ILE A 60 5.05 -5.49 0.67
C ILE A 60 5.42 -5.65 2.14
N ILE A 61 6.71 -5.67 2.45
CA ILE A 61 7.22 -5.75 3.82
C ILE A 61 7.76 -4.37 4.21
N LEU A 62 7.07 -3.69 5.11
CA LEU A 62 7.46 -2.36 5.61
C LEU A 62 8.25 -2.52 6.91
N ILE A 63 9.55 -2.24 6.86
CA ILE A 63 10.45 -2.35 8.02
C ILE A 63 10.89 -0.95 8.42
N ARG A 64 10.66 -0.57 9.69
CA ARG A 64 11.20 0.67 10.24
C ARG A 64 12.69 0.50 10.55
N HIS A 65 13.48 1.57 10.35
CA HIS A 65 14.89 1.59 10.72
C HIS A 65 15.09 1.24 12.22
N GLY A 66 16.26 0.68 12.54
CA GLY A 66 16.68 0.43 13.93
C GLY A 66 16.99 1.72 14.69
N GLN A 67 17.30 1.60 15.98
CA GLN A 67 17.68 2.75 16.81
C GLN A 67 18.89 3.49 16.22
N TYR A 68 18.82 4.82 16.18
CA TYR A 68 19.89 5.68 15.64
C TYR A 68 20.11 6.90 16.53
N PHE A 69 21.26 7.56 16.38
CA PHE A 69 21.57 8.78 17.12
C PHE A 69 20.79 9.97 16.55
N MET A 70 19.86 10.53 17.34
CA MET A 70 18.99 11.63 16.90
C MET A 70 19.64 13.01 16.99
N ASP A 71 20.65 13.20 17.83
CA ASP A 71 21.24 14.53 18.11
C ASP A 71 22.62 14.74 17.47
N THR A 72 23.05 13.82 16.62
CA THR A 72 24.35 13.89 15.92
C THR A 72 24.17 14.39 14.48
N GLU A 73 25.20 15.02 13.90
CA GLU A 73 25.20 15.43 12.49
C GLU A 73 24.98 14.21 11.56
N ARG A 74 25.63 13.08 11.88
CA ARG A 74 25.44 11.80 11.18
C ARG A 74 24.47 10.91 11.93
N LYS A 75 23.36 10.53 11.30
CA LYS A 75 22.29 9.68 11.86
C LYS A 75 22.59 8.18 11.74
N ASN A 76 23.73 7.76 12.26
CA ASN A 76 24.14 6.36 12.22
C ASN A 76 23.34 5.53 13.23
N LEU A 77 23.19 4.23 12.95
CA LEU A 77 22.63 3.27 13.90
C LEU A 77 23.48 3.19 15.17
N THR A 78 22.81 3.11 16.32
CA THR A 78 23.46 2.78 17.59
C THR A 78 23.93 1.31 17.56
N PRO A 79 24.80 0.87 18.49
CA PRO A 79 25.12 -0.55 18.64
C PRO A 79 23.86 -1.43 18.73
N LEU A 80 22.90 -1.03 19.56
CA LEU A 80 21.60 -1.68 19.66
C LEU A 80 20.82 -1.66 18.33
N GLY A 81 20.82 -0.55 17.61
CA GLY A 81 20.17 -0.44 16.31
C GLY A 81 20.74 -1.40 15.26
N ARG A 82 22.04 -1.70 15.33
CA ARG A 82 22.68 -2.70 14.47
C ARG A 82 22.26 -4.12 14.82
N GLU A 83 22.18 -4.44 16.12
CA GLU A 83 21.65 -5.73 16.58
C GLU A 83 20.19 -5.93 16.17
N GLN A 84 19.36 -4.89 16.29
CA GLN A 84 17.98 -4.90 15.82
C GLN A 84 17.90 -5.21 14.31
N ALA A 85 18.71 -4.53 13.50
CA ALA A 85 18.76 -4.78 12.06
C ALA A 85 19.23 -6.20 11.73
N ALA A 86 20.22 -6.71 12.46
CA ALA A 86 20.73 -8.08 12.30
C ALA A 86 19.66 -9.13 12.64
N LEU A 87 18.90 -8.94 13.73
CA LEU A 87 17.82 -9.84 14.14
C LEU A 87 16.64 -9.84 13.15
N VAL A 88 16.31 -8.68 12.58
CA VAL A 88 15.25 -8.60 11.56
C VAL A 88 15.67 -9.30 10.27
N GLY A 89 16.96 -9.24 9.92
CA GLY A 89 17.51 -9.86 8.71
C GLY A 89 17.98 -11.31 8.86
N SER A 90 17.98 -11.87 10.08
CA SER A 90 18.46 -13.23 10.35
C SER A 90 17.43 -14.33 10.03
N VAL A 91 16.39 -14.00 9.28
CA VAL A 91 15.32 -14.92 8.87
C VAL A 91 15.65 -15.54 7.53
#